data_AF-D0GJL2-F1
#
_entry.id   AF-D0GJL2-F1
#
_cell.length_a   1.000
_cell.length_b   1.000
_cell.length_c   1.000
_cell.angle_alpha   90.00
_cell.angle_beta   90.00
_cell.angle_gamma   90.00
#
_symmetry.space_group_name_H-M   'P 1'
#
loop_
_entity.id
_entity.type
_entity.pdbx_description
1 polymer ?
#
loop_
_entity_poly.entity_id
_entity_poly.type
_entity_poly.pdbx_seq_one_letter_code
_entity_poly.pdbx_strand_id
1 'polypeptide(L)' 'MASEVLYLFFEKKGIDIEKGIIDYPEIRERKEVILSKEDEVYLEEILKDIERICQNEISPEVINNKICKKCAYYEYCYI' A
#
# COMPACT_ATOMS: atom_id res chain seq x y z
N MET A 1 -4.49 3.27 2.06
CA MET A 1 -3.47 2.59 1.24
C MET A 1 -3.47 3.06 -0.21
N ALA A 2 -4.49 2.78 -1.03
CA ALA A 2 -4.48 3.15 -2.46
C ALA A 2 -4.39 4.67 -2.72
N SER A 3 -4.97 5.47 -1.83
CA SER A 3 -4.95 6.93 -1.86
C SER A 3 -3.61 7.56 -1.51
N GLU A 4 -2.82 6.91 -0.65
CA GLU A 4 -1.51 7.42 -0.17
C GLU A 4 -0.42 7.18 -1.22
N VAL A 5 -0.44 6.02 -1.90
CA VAL A 5 0.49 5.71 -2.99
C VAL A 5 0.26 6.64 -4.20
N LEU A 6 -0.99 7.00 -4.48
CA LEU A 6 -1.35 7.92 -5.55
C LEU A 6 -0.83 9.34 -5.28
N TYR A 7 -0.86 9.77 -4.02
CA TYR A 7 -0.31 11.07 -3.62
C TYR A 7 1.20 11.14 -3.89
N LEU A 8 1.97 10.14 -3.43
CA LEU A 8 3.43 10.07 -3.67
C LEU A 8 3.78 10.10 -5.17
N PHE A 9 2.96 9.50 -6.02
CA PHE A 9 3.16 9.50 -7.47
C PHE A 9 3.04 10.89 -8.10
N PHE A 10 2.08 11.71 -7.64
CA PHE A 10 1.88 13.04 -8.19
C PHE A 10 2.95 14.04 -7.73
N GLU A 11 3.40 13.97 -6.48
CA GLU A 11 4.55 14.76 -6.01
C GLU A 11 5.81 14.43 -6.81
N LYS A 12 6.10 13.15 -7.06
CA LYS A 12 7.23 12.74 -7.92
C LYS A 12 7.12 13.23 -9.36
N LYS A 13 5.92 13.61 -9.82
CA LYS A 13 5.69 14.26 -11.12
C LYS A 13 5.78 15.78 -11.06
N GLY A 14 6.14 16.37 -9.92
CA GLY A 14 6.26 17.81 -9.73
C GLY A 14 4.91 18.51 -9.59
N ILE A 15 3.86 17.78 -9.24
CA ILE A 15 2.55 18.36 -8.93
C ILE A 15 2.53 18.61 -7.43
N ASP A 16 2.52 19.88 -7.06
CA ASP A 16 2.44 20.31 -5.66
C ASP A 16 1.03 20.03 -5.13
N ILE A 17 0.93 19.14 -4.15
CA ILE A 17 -0.34 18.74 -3.54
C ILE A 17 -0.21 18.99 -2.04
N GLU A 18 -1.16 19.73 -1.47
CA GLU A 18 -1.14 20.03 -0.03
C GLU A 18 -1.77 18.92 0.82
N LYS A 19 -2.76 18.19 0.29
CA LYS A 19 -3.48 17.10 0.98
C LYS A 19 -4.24 16.17 0.05
N GLY A 20 -4.41 14.91 0.46
CA GLY A 20 -5.30 13.93 -0.13
C GLY A 20 -6.60 13.76 0.66
N ILE A 21 -7.65 13.22 0.03
CA ILE A 21 -8.91 12.90 0.71
C ILE A 21 -9.30 11.45 0.38
N ILE A 22 -9.59 10.67 1.42
CA ILE A 22 -10.23 9.36 1.32
C ILE A 22 -11.71 9.55 1.62
N ASP A 23 -12.56 9.36 0.61
CA ASP A 23 -14.01 9.39 0.76
C ASP A 23 -14.52 7.94 0.92
N TYR A 24 -15.25 7.66 1.99
CA TYR A 24 -15.93 6.40 2.25
C TYR A 24 -17.45 6.62 2.08
N PRO A 25 -18.00 6.44 0.85
CA PRO A 25 -19.36 6.85 0.54
C PRO A 25 -20.43 6.10 1.34
N GLU A 26 -20.20 4.81 1.59
CA GLU A 26 -21.16 3.94 2.30
C GLU A 26 -21.42 4.41 3.73
N ILE A 27 -20.37 4.82 4.44
CA ILE A 27 -20.45 5.33 5.81
C ILE A 27 -20.46 6.87 5.87
N ARG A 28 -20.47 7.54 4.71
CA ARG A 28 -20.45 9.01 4.56
C ARG A 28 -19.33 9.69 5.33
N GLU A 29 -18.15 9.07 5.34
CA GLU A 29 -17.00 9.55 6.08
C GLU A 29 -15.91 10.04 5.12
N ARG A 30 -15.37 11.23 5.36
CA ARG A 30 -14.23 11.76 4.63
C ARG A 30 -13.04 11.91 5.57
N LYS A 31 -11.90 11.36 5.17
CA LYS A 31 -10.63 11.54 5.88
C LYS A 31 -9.68 12.36 5.04
N GLU A 32 -9.22 13.47 5.59
CA GLU A 32 -8.07 14.18 5.03
C GLU A 32 -6.80 13.42 5.40
N VAL A 33 -5.89 13.32 4.44
CA VAL A 33 -4.61 12.64 4.58
C VAL A 33 -3.54 13.62 4.13
N ILE A 34 -2.55 13.81 4.99
CA ILE A 34 -1.36 14.60 4.72
C ILE A 34 -0.20 13.64 4.89
N LEU A 35 0.68 13.53 3.89
CA LEU A 35 1.88 12.71 4.03
C LEU A 35 2.92 13.51 4.81
N SER A 36 3.48 12.89 5.84
CA SER A 36 4.72 13.35 6.44
C SER A 36 5.92 12.83 5.65
N LYS A 37 7.09 13.40 5.90
CA LYS A 37 8.34 12.90 5.31
C LYS A 37 8.62 11.46 5.71
N GLU A 38 8.24 11.09 6.94
CA GLU A 38 8.37 9.73 7.44
C GLU A 38 7.47 8.77 6.66
N ASP A 39 6.25 9.20 6.31
CA ASP A 39 5.33 8.41 5.47
C ASP A 39 5.87 8.23 4.05
N GLU A 40 6.47 9.27 3.46
CA GLU A 40 7.10 9.18 2.13
C GLU A 40 8.21 8.12 2.12
N VAL A 41 9.12 8.18 3.09
CA VAL A 41 10.22 7.21 3.22
C VAL A 41 9.67 5.80 3.40
N TYR A 42 8.68 5.64 4.29
CA TYR A 42 8.04 4.35 4.53
C TYR A 42 7.37 3.77 3.27
N LEU A 43 6.66 4.61 2.50
CA LEU A 43 6.04 4.20 1.25
C LEU A 43 7.09 3.83 0.19
N GLU A 44 8.21 4.55 0.11
CA GLU A 44 9.31 4.17 -0.77
C GLU A 44 9.92 2.82 -0.42
N GLU A 45 10.08 2.52 0.88
CA GLU A 45 10.56 1.22 1.34
C GLU A 45 9.58 0.10 0.98
N ILE A 46 8.28 0.31 1.21
CA ILE A 46 7.24 -0.65 0.81
C ILE A 46 7.31 -0.95 -0.70
N LEU A 47 7.44 0.08 -1.53
CA LEU A 47 7.49 -0.09 -2.99
C LEU A 47 8.73 -0.89 -3.42
N LYS A 48 9.90 -0.61 -2.82
CA LYS A 48 11.13 -1.37 -3.07
C LYS A 48 10.98 -2.83 -2.64
N ASP A 49 10.33 -3.09 -1.52
CA ASP A 49 10.09 -4.45 -1.05
C ASP A 49 9.13 -5.22 -1.95
N ILE A 50 8.08 -4.57 -2.47
CA ILE A 50 7.18 -5.18 -3.46
C ILE A 50 7.96 -5.56 -4.71
N GLU A 51 8.76 -4.64 -5.26
CA GLU A 51 9.57 -4.90 -6.45
C GLU A 51 10.54 -6.07 -6.22
N ARG A 52 11.22 -6.07 -5.07
CA ARG A 52 12.12 -7.17 -4.66
C ARG A 52 11.38 -8.51 -4.60
N ILE A 53 10.19 -8.56 -4.00
CA ILE A 53 9.38 -9.78 -3.91
C ILE A 53 8.96 -10.27 -5.30
N CYS A 54 8.55 -9.35 -6.19
CA CYS A 54 8.15 -9.69 -7.55
C CYS A 54 9.29 -10.23 -8.42
N GLN A 55 10.53 -9.83 -8.13
CA GLN A 55 11.73 -10.30 -8.85
C GLN A 55 12.26 -11.65 -8.36
N ASN A 56 11.78 -12.15 -7.23
CA ASN A 56 12.21 -13.45 -6.72
C ASN A 56 11.74 -14.57 -7.65
N GLU A 57 12.64 -15.49 -7.98
CA GLU A 57 12.29 -16.70 -8.75
C GLU A 57 11.31 -17.60 -8.00
N ILE A 58 11.33 -17.53 -6.67
CA ILE A 58 10.49 -18.31 -5.78
C ILE A 58 9.67 -17.35 -4.92
N SER A 59 8.37 -17.62 -4.81
CA SER A 59 7.47 -16.89 -3.92
C SER A 59 8.01 -16.89 -2.48
N PRO A 60 7.82 -15.80 -1.71
CA PRO A 60 8.13 -15.77 -0.29
C PRO A 60 7.46 -16.90 0.49
N GLU A 61 8.05 -17.25 1.62
CA GLU A 61 7.48 -18.21 2.56
C GLU A 61 6.12 -17.76 3.11
N VAL A 62 5.33 -18.73 3.54
CA VAL A 62 4.02 -18.48 4.15
C VAL A 62 4.14 -17.66 5.43
N ILE A 63 3.30 -16.62 5.54
CA ILE A 63 3.33 -15.66 6.66
C ILE A 63 2.75 -16.26 7.96
N ASN A 64 1.82 -17.22 7.85
CA ASN A 64 1.16 -17.86 9.00
C ASN A 64 0.45 -16.90 9.96
N ASN A 65 -0.17 -15.85 9.41
CA ASN A 65 -0.94 -14.89 10.19
C ASN A 65 -2.44 -15.25 10.22
N LYS A 66 -3.17 -14.79 11.24
CA LYS A 66 -4.63 -14.93 11.37
C LYS A 66 -5.39 -14.43 10.15
N ILE A 67 -4.89 -13.38 9.49
CA ILE A 67 -5.50 -12.82 8.27
C ILE A 67 -5.43 -13.78 7.08
N CYS A 68 -4.43 -14.66 7.02
CA CYS A 68 -4.20 -15.55 5.88
C CYS A 68 -5.39 -16.48 5.64
N LYS A 69 -6.10 -16.90 6.69
CA LYS A 69 -7.31 -17.74 6.60
C LYS A 69 -8.47 -17.10 5.82
N LYS A 70 -8.46 -15.77 5.68
CA LYS A 70 -9.46 -15.00 4.93
C LYS A 70 -8.87 -14.37 3.65
N CYS A 71 -7.59 -14.59 3.38
CA CYS A 71 -6.91 -14.02 2.23
C CYS A 71 -7.37 -14.72 0.96
N ALA A 72 -7.63 -13.95 -0.11
CA ALA A 72 -7.98 -14.48 -1.42
C ALA A 72 -6.89 -15.41 -1.99
N TYR A 73 -5.64 -15.28 -1.52
CA TYR A 73 -4.50 -16.07 -1.97
C TYR A 73 -4.20 -17.30 -1.11
N TYR A 74 -5.07 -17.65 -0.15
CA TYR A 74 -4.80 -18.75 0.78
C TYR A 74 -4.44 -20.06 0.07
N GLU A 75 -5.22 -20.44 -0.95
CA GLU A 75 -4.99 -21.68 -1.70
C GLU A 75 -3.63 -21.68 -2.40
N TYR A 76 -3.20 -20.56 -2.98
CA TYR A 76 -1.91 -20.46 -3.65
C TYR A 76 -0.71 -20.50 -2.70
N CYS A 77 -0.89 -20.01 -1.47
CA CYS A 77 0.21 -19.95 -0.51
C CYS A 77 0.38 -21.26 0.28
N TYR A 78 -0.68 -22.04 0.49
CA TYR A 78 -0.70 -23.13 1.48
C TYR A 78 -0.97 -24.54 0.92
N ILE A 79 -1.54 -24.65 -0.28
CA ILE A 79 -1.90 -25.92 -0.92
C ILE A 79 -0.87 -26.22 -2.01
#